data_AF-A0A9D4LWZ1-F1
#
_entry.id   AF-A0A9D4LWZ1-F1
#
_cell.length_a   1.000
_cell.length_b   1.000
_cell.length_c   1.000
_cell.angle_alpha   90.00
_cell.angle_beta   90.00
_cell.angle_gamma   90.00
#
_symmetry.space_group_name_H-M   'P 1'
#
loop_
_entity.id
_entity.type
_entity.pdbx_description
1 polymer ?
#
loop_
_entity_poly.entity_id
_entity_poly.type
_entity_poly.pdbx_seq_one_letter_code
_entity_poly.pdbx_strand_id
1 'polypeptide(L)'
;MKSGMSSQYSHAVARHCEHTQNKIHTVAELLLLSGQFRPIKTENISSVEVSIASAREQINSSLNIILEIVNDLTKIMHDIKTRWKVICDYLYRMSDAVTVLVELSYFAVYQYLGLNKPESLEAPLIDKYATSYAGLEIKLSCIQLKRARMEELSSSFIMDICSNISKYISVLTDNCRGASENGPDTATKDQFKLGIKSVTCAAGSLIASIKCYKSERSPRYHTRVVTFCEPVLAGMSSINCYGHFFILITATFLSRGKK
;
A
#
# COMPACT_ATOMS: atom_id res chain seq x y z
N MET A 1 -4.16 -36.92 -20.11
CA MET A 1 -4.73 -35.89 -19.21
C MET A 1 -3.68 -35.41 -18.20
N LYS A 2 -2.84 -34.40 -18.52
CA LYS A 2 -1.93 -33.72 -17.55
C LYS A 2 -1.58 -32.26 -17.95
N SER A 3 -2.40 -31.57 -18.74
CA SER A 3 -2.12 -30.18 -19.15
C SER A 3 -2.80 -29.11 -18.28
N GLY A 4 -3.79 -29.49 -17.45
CA GLY A 4 -4.56 -28.53 -16.63
C GLY A 4 -3.86 -27.98 -15.38
N MET A 5 -2.90 -28.72 -14.79
CA MET A 5 -2.24 -28.31 -13.54
C MET A 5 -1.16 -27.23 -13.76
N SER A 6 -0.41 -27.26 -14.86
CA SER A 6 0.62 -26.25 -15.18
C SER A 6 0.01 -24.86 -15.42
N SER A 7 -1.16 -24.81 -16.06
CA SER A 7 -1.86 -23.55 -16.38
C SER A 7 -2.29 -22.76 -15.15
N GLN A 8 -2.82 -23.43 -14.12
CA GLN A 8 -3.30 -22.75 -12.90
C GLN A 8 -2.16 -22.07 -12.13
N TYR A 9 -1.01 -22.74 -12.00
CA TYR A 9 0.16 -22.17 -11.35
C TYR A 9 0.80 -21.03 -12.17
N SER A 10 0.84 -21.16 -13.50
CA SER A 10 1.35 -20.09 -14.37
C SER A 10 0.53 -18.80 -14.24
N HIS A 11 -0.80 -18.91 -14.15
CA HIS A 11 -1.68 -17.77 -13.95
C HIS A 11 -1.53 -17.18 -12.54
N ALA A 12 -1.29 -18.01 -11.52
CA ALA A 12 -1.01 -17.52 -10.17
C ALA A 12 0.28 -16.70 -10.14
N VAL A 13 1.37 -17.19 -10.73
CA VAL A 13 2.64 -16.46 -10.79
C VAL A 13 2.52 -15.17 -11.58
N ALA A 14 1.88 -15.19 -12.75
CA ALA A 14 1.65 -13.98 -13.55
C ALA A 14 0.91 -12.89 -12.76
N ARG A 15 -0.12 -13.27 -11.97
CA ARG A 15 -0.81 -12.34 -11.06
C ARG A 15 0.11 -11.76 -10.00
N HIS A 16 1.04 -12.54 -9.45
CA HIS A 16 2.00 -12.07 -8.45
C HIS A 16 3.03 -11.14 -9.08
N CYS A 17 3.51 -11.44 -10.29
CA CYS A 17 4.38 -10.53 -11.03
C CYS A 17 3.67 -9.19 -11.31
N GLU A 18 2.43 -9.22 -11.80
CA GLU A 18 1.62 -8.01 -12.03
C GLU A 18 1.42 -7.22 -10.73
N HIS A 19 1.13 -7.91 -9.61
CA HIS A 19 1.02 -7.28 -8.28
C HIS A 19 2.34 -6.61 -7.87
N THR A 20 3.45 -7.34 -7.89
CA THR A 20 4.78 -6.85 -7.51
C THR A 20 5.20 -5.67 -8.38
N GLN A 21 4.99 -5.77 -9.70
CA GLN A 21 5.29 -4.70 -10.64
C GLN A 21 4.45 -3.45 -10.36
N ASN A 22 3.13 -3.60 -10.20
CA ASN A 22 2.23 -2.47 -9.91
C ASN A 22 2.58 -1.79 -8.59
N LYS A 23 2.92 -2.57 -7.55
CA LYS A 23 3.33 -2.04 -6.25
C LYS A 23 4.61 -1.21 -6.37
N ILE A 24 5.67 -1.80 -6.94
CA ILE A 24 6.97 -1.13 -7.10
C ILE A 24 6.84 0.12 -7.98
N HIS A 25 6.10 0.02 -9.09
CA HIS A 25 5.88 1.14 -9.99
C HIS A 25 5.15 2.30 -9.28
N THR A 26 4.07 2.01 -8.55
CA THR A 26 3.32 3.05 -7.83
C THR A 26 4.16 3.70 -6.74
N VAL A 27 4.96 2.93 -5.99
CA VAL A 27 5.87 3.48 -4.97
C VAL A 27 6.91 4.40 -5.61
N ALA A 28 7.51 3.99 -6.73
CA ALA A 28 8.44 4.80 -7.49
C ALA A 28 7.77 6.08 -8.03
N GLU A 29 6.54 5.98 -8.54
CA GLU A 29 5.77 7.14 -8.99
C GLU A 29 5.50 8.13 -7.85
N LEU A 30 5.06 7.63 -6.69
CA LEU A 30 4.70 8.47 -5.55
C LEU A 30 5.90 9.21 -4.94
N LEU A 31 7.08 8.59 -4.93
CA LEU A 31 8.27 9.13 -4.28
C LEU A 31 9.24 9.80 -5.25
N LEU A 32 9.55 9.15 -6.37
CA LEU A 32 10.61 9.57 -7.28
C LEU A 32 10.07 10.43 -8.43
N LEU A 33 8.92 10.07 -8.99
CA LEU A 33 8.40 10.69 -10.21
C LEU A 33 7.35 11.78 -9.95
N SER A 34 6.83 11.91 -8.72
CA SER A 34 5.81 12.91 -8.38
C SER A 34 6.33 14.36 -8.35
N GLY A 35 7.65 14.56 -8.44
CA GLY A 35 8.30 15.88 -8.48
C GLY A 35 8.15 16.72 -7.20
N GLN A 36 7.47 16.20 -6.17
CA GLN A 36 7.22 16.88 -4.90
C GLN A 36 8.08 16.26 -3.81
N PHE A 37 9.17 16.94 -3.46
CA PHE A 37 10.07 16.54 -2.40
C PHE A 37 9.45 16.88 -1.03
N ARG A 38 9.15 15.87 -0.21
CA ARG A 38 8.40 16.03 1.05
C ARG A 38 8.84 14.99 2.08
N PRO A 39 8.71 15.25 3.37
CA PRO A 39 8.98 14.22 4.36
C PRO A 39 7.94 13.11 4.23
N ILE A 40 8.37 11.85 4.39
CA ILE A 40 7.48 10.68 4.42
C ILE A 40 7.50 10.05 5.81
N LYS A 41 6.34 9.61 6.27
CA LYS A 41 6.17 8.91 7.55
C LYS A 41 5.61 7.52 7.27
N THR A 42 6.49 6.52 7.36
CA THR A 42 6.13 5.10 7.23
C THR A 42 6.59 4.37 8.46
N GLU A 43 6.09 3.16 8.71
CA GLU A 43 6.52 2.34 9.86
C GLU A 43 8.06 2.16 9.90
N ASN A 44 8.70 2.15 8.72
CA ASN A 44 10.15 2.04 8.54
C ASN A 44 10.93 3.31 8.92
N ILE A 45 10.27 4.48 8.93
CA ILE A 45 10.90 5.80 9.07
C ILE A 45 10.40 6.54 10.33
N SER A 46 9.19 6.24 10.82
CA SER A 46 8.51 6.98 11.88
C SER A 46 8.78 6.46 13.29
N SER A 47 9.36 5.26 13.44
CA SER A 47 9.48 4.57 14.74
C SER A 47 10.78 4.88 15.49
N VAL A 48 11.77 5.46 14.81
CA VAL A 48 13.07 5.84 15.37
C VAL A 48 13.48 7.13 14.66
N GLU A 49 14.17 8.06 15.34
CA GLU A 49 14.91 9.11 14.63
C GLU A 49 16.00 8.43 13.79
N VAL A 50 15.64 7.98 12.58
CA VAL A 50 16.54 7.25 11.70
C VAL A 50 17.64 8.21 11.28
N SER A 51 18.84 8.03 11.84
CA SER A 51 20.02 8.76 11.40
C SER A 51 20.39 8.34 9.98
N ILE A 52 21.12 9.19 9.25
CA ILE A 52 21.62 8.84 7.90
C ILE A 52 22.47 7.55 7.95
N ALA A 53 23.21 7.33 9.03
CA ALA A 53 23.99 6.11 9.24
C ALA A 53 23.08 4.87 9.37
N SER A 54 22.01 4.97 10.18
CA SER A 54 21.03 3.88 10.33
C SER A 54 20.28 3.60 9.02
N ALA A 55 19.89 4.65 8.28
CA ALA A 55 19.27 4.50 6.96
C ALA A 55 20.18 3.73 5.99
N ARG A 56 21.48 4.04 5.98
CA ARG A 56 22.47 3.34 5.15
C ARG A 56 22.58 1.85 5.51
N GLU A 57 22.61 1.50 6.79
CA GLU A 57 22.65 0.10 7.24
C GLU A 57 21.40 -0.66 6.81
N GLN A 58 20.23 -0.06 6.97
CA GLN A 58 18.96 -0.65 6.55
C GLN A 58 18.85 -0.79 5.02
N ILE A 59 19.38 0.18 4.25
CA ILE A 59 19.51 0.09 2.78
C ILE A 59 20.36 -1.12 2.40
N ASN A 60 21.53 -1.29 3.02
CA ASN A 60 22.41 -2.43 2.76
C ASN A 60 21.73 -3.77 3.12
N SER A 61 21.01 -3.81 4.24
CA SER A 61 20.23 -4.98 4.64
C SER A 61 19.17 -5.34 3.60
N SER A 62 18.41 -4.34 3.11
CA SER A 62 17.40 -4.56 2.07
C SER A 62 18.02 -5.03 0.75
N LEU A 63 19.16 -4.48 0.34
CA LEU A 63 19.90 -4.95 -0.85
C LEU A 63 20.35 -6.41 -0.72
N ASN A 64 20.85 -6.81 0.45
CA ASN A 64 21.24 -8.20 0.71
C ASN A 64 20.02 -9.14 0.63
N ILE A 65 18.88 -8.75 1.19
CA ILE A 65 17.63 -9.52 1.09
C ILE A 65 17.22 -9.68 -0.38
N ILE A 66 17.25 -8.60 -1.18
CA ILE A 66 16.92 -8.65 -2.60
C ILE A 66 17.87 -9.60 -3.34
N LEU A 67 19.17 -9.52 -3.07
CA LEU A 67 20.17 -10.38 -3.69
C LEU A 67 19.95 -11.86 -3.34
N GLU A 68 19.66 -12.18 -2.08
CA GLU A 68 19.30 -13.53 -1.64
C GLU A 68 18.06 -14.03 -2.39
N ILE A 69 17.01 -13.22 -2.48
CA ILE A 69 15.77 -13.58 -3.18
C ILE A 69 16.04 -13.85 -4.67
N VAL A 70 16.81 -13.01 -5.35
CA VAL A 70 17.14 -13.20 -6.78
C VAL A 70 17.93 -14.49 -6.99
N ASN A 71 18.91 -14.77 -6.13
CA ASN A 71 19.71 -15.99 -6.20
C ASN A 71 18.85 -17.24 -5.95
N ASP A 72 17.96 -17.21 -4.97
CA ASP A 72 17.07 -18.32 -4.65
C ASP A 72 16.01 -18.55 -5.72
N LEU A 73 15.42 -17.47 -6.27
CA LEU A 73 14.51 -17.56 -7.41
C LEU A 73 15.21 -18.20 -8.61
N THR A 74 16.44 -17.78 -8.91
CA THR A 74 17.23 -18.36 -10.01
C THR A 74 17.42 -19.88 -9.81
N LYS A 75 17.82 -20.31 -8.60
CA LYS A 75 17.97 -21.74 -8.28
C LYS A 75 16.66 -22.52 -8.43
N ILE A 76 15.54 -21.98 -7.94
CA ILE A 76 14.23 -22.64 -7.99
C ILE A 76 13.68 -22.70 -9.41
N MET A 77 13.95 -21.69 -10.23
CA MET A 77 13.57 -21.67 -11.64
C MET A 77 14.33 -22.71 -12.46
N HIS A 78 15.56 -23.04 -12.08
CA HIS A 78 16.37 -24.09 -12.71
C HIS A 78 16.17 -25.49 -12.11
N ASP A 79 15.33 -25.64 -11.09
CA ASP A 79 14.98 -26.94 -10.49
C ASP A 79 14.02 -27.73 -11.40
N ILE A 80 14.20 -29.07 -11.45
CA ILE A 80 13.39 -30.00 -12.24
C ILE A 80 11.91 -29.97 -11.79
N LYS A 81 11.66 -29.66 -10.52
CA LYS A 81 10.30 -29.45 -9.98
C LYS A 81 10.13 -28.03 -9.47
N THR A 82 9.64 -27.15 -10.34
CA THR A 82 9.35 -25.76 -9.97
C THR A 82 8.29 -25.68 -8.87
N ARG A 83 8.68 -25.08 -7.74
CA ARG A 83 7.79 -24.85 -6.59
C ARG A 83 7.09 -23.50 -6.70
N TRP A 84 6.02 -23.44 -7.48
CA TRP A 84 5.30 -22.20 -7.83
C TRP A 84 4.84 -21.36 -6.63
N LYS A 85 4.36 -21.99 -5.56
CA LYS A 85 3.95 -21.28 -4.34
C LYS A 85 5.13 -20.52 -3.72
N VAL A 86 6.30 -21.17 -3.67
CA VAL A 86 7.53 -20.57 -3.12
C VAL A 86 7.98 -19.38 -3.96
N ILE A 87 7.83 -19.47 -5.30
CA ILE A 87 8.11 -18.35 -6.20
C ILE A 87 7.19 -17.15 -5.88
N CYS A 88 5.89 -17.39 -5.70
CA CYS A 88 4.95 -16.32 -5.31
C CYS A 88 5.32 -15.66 -3.98
N ASP A 89 5.74 -16.46 -2.98
CA ASP A 89 6.19 -15.96 -1.68
C ASP A 89 7.45 -15.08 -1.81
N TYR A 90 8.42 -15.50 -2.65
CA TYR A 90 9.61 -14.71 -2.96
C TYR A 90 9.27 -13.41 -3.70
N LEU A 91 8.30 -13.41 -4.63
CA LEU A 91 7.86 -12.20 -5.33
C LEU A 91 7.22 -11.17 -4.40
N TYR A 92 6.43 -11.61 -3.40
CA TYR A 92 5.91 -10.72 -2.36
C TYR A 92 7.04 -10.13 -1.52
N ARG A 93 7.92 -10.99 -0.98
CA ARG A 93 9.07 -10.54 -0.17
C ARG A 93 9.97 -9.58 -0.92
N MET A 94 10.16 -9.79 -2.22
CA MET A 94 10.93 -8.89 -3.08
C MET A 94 10.24 -7.53 -3.20
N SER A 95 8.92 -7.51 -3.38
CA SER A 95 8.15 -6.25 -3.48
C SER A 95 8.24 -5.42 -2.19
N ASP A 96 8.21 -6.07 -1.02
CA ASP A 96 8.35 -5.40 0.27
C ASP A 96 9.77 -4.87 0.49
N ALA A 97 10.79 -5.69 0.21
CA ALA A 97 12.18 -5.28 0.32
C ALA A 97 12.50 -4.08 -0.60
N VAL A 98 12.05 -4.11 -1.85
CA VAL A 98 12.20 -2.99 -2.79
C VAL A 98 11.47 -1.75 -2.29
N THR A 99 10.27 -1.89 -1.72
CA THR A 99 9.53 -0.75 -1.15
C THR A 99 10.33 -0.09 -0.01
N VAL A 100 10.84 -0.89 0.93
CA VAL A 100 11.70 -0.42 2.04
C VAL A 100 12.95 0.27 1.50
N LEU A 101 13.60 -0.32 0.49
CA LEU A 101 14.79 0.24 -0.14
C LEU A 101 14.52 1.63 -0.73
N VAL A 102 13.42 1.78 -1.48
CA VAL A 102 13.05 3.05 -2.12
C VAL A 102 12.68 4.09 -1.07
N GLU A 103 11.90 3.73 -0.05
CA GLU A 103 11.54 4.62 1.06
C GLU A 103 12.77 5.14 1.80
N LEU A 104 13.69 4.25 2.19
CA LEU A 104 14.91 4.63 2.91
C LEU A 104 15.87 5.44 2.05
N SER A 105 15.98 5.11 0.76
CA SER A 105 16.80 5.88 -0.18
C SER A 105 16.25 7.29 -0.35
N TYR A 106 14.93 7.41 -0.51
CA TYR A 106 14.25 8.70 -0.58
C TYR A 106 14.45 9.50 0.71
N PHE A 107 14.29 8.88 1.87
CA PHE A 107 14.52 9.50 3.17
C PHE A 107 15.96 10.01 3.35
N ALA A 108 16.95 9.20 2.99
CA ALA A 108 18.36 9.59 3.09
C ALA A 108 18.68 10.82 2.23
N VAL A 109 18.16 10.85 1.00
CA VAL A 109 18.27 12.03 0.12
C VAL A 109 17.52 13.21 0.72
N TYR A 110 16.34 12.99 1.33
CA TYR A 110 15.55 14.03 1.98
C TYR A 110 16.28 14.69 3.12
N GLN A 111 16.85 13.91 4.03
CA GLN A 111 17.64 14.44 5.13
C GLN A 111 18.90 15.16 4.64
N TYR A 112 19.62 14.57 3.67
CA TYR A 112 20.83 15.18 3.12
C TYR A 112 20.55 16.56 2.48
N LEU A 113 19.44 16.69 1.74
CA LEU A 113 19.05 17.97 1.13
C LEU A 113 18.46 18.95 2.16
N GLY A 114 17.72 18.46 3.16
CA GLY A 114 17.13 19.26 4.24
C GLY A 114 18.17 19.92 5.14
N LEU A 115 19.31 19.26 5.41
CA LEU A 115 20.45 19.85 6.10
C LEU A 115 20.99 21.12 5.39
N ASN A 116 20.75 21.25 4.08
CA ASN A 116 21.22 22.35 3.25
C ASN A 116 20.13 23.42 2.99
N LYS A 117 18.90 23.27 3.51
CA LYS A 117 17.81 24.24 3.36
C LYS A 117 17.01 24.37 4.66
N PRO A 118 17.22 25.43 5.46
CA PRO A 118 16.57 25.62 6.76
C PRO A 118 15.13 26.18 6.66
N GLU A 119 14.52 26.22 5.48
CA GLU A 119 13.13 26.67 5.37
C GLU A 119 12.20 25.63 5.99
N SER A 120 11.61 26.02 7.13
CA SER A 120 10.49 25.36 7.79
C SER A 120 9.32 25.20 6.80
N LEU A 121 9.32 24.11 6.04
CA LEU A 121 8.15 23.64 5.33
C LEU A 121 7.13 23.24 6.40
N GLU A 122 6.02 23.99 6.49
CA GLU A 122 4.89 23.61 7.33
C GLU A 122 4.52 22.15 7.06
N ALA A 123 4.37 21.37 8.14
CA ALA A 123 4.04 19.97 8.02
C ALA A 123 2.71 19.84 7.27
N PRO A 124 2.65 19.03 6.20
CA PRO A 124 1.42 18.89 5.44
C PRO A 124 0.33 18.31 6.34
N LEU A 125 -0.90 18.82 6.18
CA LEU A 125 -2.07 18.39 6.95
C LEU A 125 -2.34 16.88 6.83
N ILE A 126 -1.89 16.27 5.72
CA ILE A 126 -1.96 14.84 5.44
C ILE A 126 -0.65 14.38 4.82
N ASP A 127 -0.13 13.24 5.28
CA ASP A 127 0.94 12.54 4.56
C ASP A 127 0.36 11.90 3.29
N LYS A 128 0.59 12.56 2.15
CA LYS A 128 0.16 12.10 0.82
C LYS A 128 0.73 10.74 0.48
N TYR A 129 1.99 10.47 0.85
CA TYR A 129 2.61 9.18 0.54
C TYR A 129 1.92 8.08 1.33
N ALA A 130 1.83 8.23 2.65
CA ALA A 130 1.23 7.21 3.52
C ALA A 130 -0.25 6.96 3.18
N THR A 131 -1.01 7.99 2.83
CA THR A 131 -2.43 7.84 2.41
C THR A 131 -2.55 7.13 1.06
N SER A 132 -1.72 7.50 0.08
CA SER A 132 -1.72 6.86 -1.25
C SER A 132 -1.25 5.40 -1.17
N TYR A 133 -0.23 5.14 -0.37
CA TYR A 133 0.32 3.80 -0.14
C TYR A 133 -0.68 2.90 0.59
N ALA A 134 -1.34 3.40 1.66
CA ALA A 134 -2.42 2.68 2.32
C ALA A 134 -3.56 2.34 1.34
N GLY A 135 -3.91 3.27 0.46
CA GLY A 135 -4.90 3.02 -0.58
C GLY A 135 -4.46 1.95 -1.59
N LEU A 136 -3.20 1.98 -2.03
CA LEU A 136 -2.63 0.96 -2.90
C LEU A 136 -2.73 -0.44 -2.26
N GLU A 137 -2.36 -0.57 -1.00
CA GLU A 137 -2.38 -1.84 -0.27
C GLU A 137 -3.80 -2.38 -0.08
N ILE A 138 -4.77 -1.52 0.23
CA ILE A 138 -6.19 -1.88 0.27
C ILE A 138 -6.67 -2.34 -1.12
N LYS A 139 -6.28 -1.62 -2.18
CA LYS A 139 -6.63 -1.94 -3.56
C LYS A 139 -6.10 -3.31 -3.98
N LEU A 140 -4.82 -3.57 -3.72
CA LEU A 140 -4.19 -4.85 -4.04
C LEU A 140 -4.84 -6.00 -3.26
N SER A 141 -5.15 -5.78 -1.98
CA SER A 141 -5.88 -6.74 -1.13
C SER A 141 -7.28 -7.07 -1.68
N CYS A 142 -8.02 -6.06 -2.12
CA CYS A 142 -9.33 -6.24 -2.76
C CYS A 142 -9.21 -6.97 -4.10
N ILE A 143 -8.18 -6.67 -4.92
CA ILE A 143 -7.92 -7.37 -6.18
C ILE A 143 -7.66 -8.87 -5.93
N GLN A 144 -6.90 -9.19 -4.88
CA GLN A 144 -6.67 -10.59 -4.48
C GLN A 144 -7.99 -11.29 -4.14
N LEU A 145 -8.86 -10.68 -3.33
CA LEU A 145 -10.18 -11.25 -3.00
C LEU A 145 -11.06 -11.44 -4.25
N LYS A 146 -11.08 -10.45 -5.15
CA LYS A 146 -11.87 -10.49 -6.39
C LYS A 146 -11.39 -11.55 -7.38
N ARG A 147 -10.08 -11.77 -7.48
CA ARG A 147 -9.47 -12.70 -8.45
C ARG A 147 -9.29 -14.11 -7.88
N ALA A 148 -9.31 -14.30 -6.57
CA ALA A 148 -9.10 -15.60 -5.96
C ALA A 148 -10.33 -16.50 -6.09
N ARG A 149 -10.08 -17.75 -6.45
CA ARG A 149 -11.12 -18.80 -6.43
C ARG A 149 -11.39 -19.24 -5.00
N MET A 150 -12.54 -19.84 -4.75
CA MET A 150 -12.92 -20.28 -3.40
C MET A 150 -11.91 -21.28 -2.82
N GLU A 151 -11.35 -22.15 -3.65
CA GLU A 151 -10.36 -23.16 -3.28
C GLU A 151 -9.00 -22.55 -2.91
N GLU A 152 -8.69 -21.37 -3.45
CA GLU A 152 -7.46 -20.61 -3.16
C GLU A 152 -7.59 -19.82 -1.84
N LEU A 153 -8.82 -19.49 -1.43
CA LEU A 153 -9.11 -18.72 -0.21
C LEU A 153 -9.17 -19.61 1.04
N SER A 154 -7.99 -20.06 1.45
CA SER A 154 -7.81 -20.74 2.74
C SER A 154 -8.16 -19.81 3.92
N SER A 155 -8.40 -20.40 5.11
CA SER A 155 -8.89 -19.62 6.26
C SER A 155 -7.80 -18.72 6.82
N SER A 156 -6.53 -19.13 6.70
CA SER A 156 -5.39 -18.30 7.03
C SER A 156 -5.26 -17.16 6.02
N PHE A 157 -5.27 -17.48 4.72
CA PHE A 157 -5.04 -16.49 3.67
C PHE A 157 -6.09 -15.37 3.67
N ILE A 158 -7.37 -15.70 3.82
CA ILE A 158 -8.41 -14.66 3.87
C ILE A 158 -8.32 -13.79 5.14
N MET A 159 -7.83 -14.35 6.25
CA MET A 159 -7.60 -13.61 7.48
C MET A 159 -6.37 -12.70 7.38
N ASP A 160 -5.33 -13.13 6.68
CA ASP A 160 -4.15 -12.31 6.40
C ASP A 160 -4.54 -11.07 5.57
N ILE A 161 -5.35 -11.27 4.53
CA ILE A 161 -5.93 -10.18 3.74
C ILE A 161 -6.80 -9.26 4.61
N CYS A 162 -7.66 -9.83 5.46
CA CYS A 162 -8.50 -9.06 6.38
C CYS A 162 -7.68 -8.21 7.35
N SER A 163 -6.60 -8.77 7.87
CA SER A 163 -5.65 -8.08 8.76
C SER A 163 -4.99 -6.91 8.02
N ASN A 164 -4.53 -7.15 6.80
CA ASN A 164 -3.89 -6.14 5.95
C ASN A 164 -4.84 -4.97 5.63
N ILE A 165 -6.08 -5.27 5.22
CA ILE A 165 -7.10 -4.25 4.98
C ILE A 165 -7.35 -3.45 6.27
N SER A 166 -7.50 -4.12 7.41
CA SER A 166 -7.76 -3.45 8.70
C SER A 166 -6.61 -2.52 9.08
N LYS A 167 -5.36 -2.99 8.93
CA LYS A 167 -4.14 -2.20 9.17
C LYS A 167 -4.15 -0.91 8.37
N TYR A 168 -4.33 -1.01 7.04
CA TYR A 168 -4.22 0.17 6.18
C TYR A 168 -5.45 1.08 6.23
N ILE A 169 -6.63 0.58 6.62
CA ILE A 169 -7.79 1.43 6.95
C ILE A 169 -7.48 2.27 8.20
N SER A 170 -6.82 1.71 9.21
CA SER A 170 -6.38 2.46 10.39
C SER A 170 -5.37 3.54 10.01
N VAL A 171 -4.32 3.20 9.24
CA VAL A 171 -3.33 4.18 8.74
C VAL A 171 -4.02 5.32 7.99
N LEU A 172 -4.94 5.02 7.09
CA LEU A 172 -5.66 6.01 6.32
C LEU A 172 -6.54 6.90 7.22
N THR A 173 -7.23 6.30 8.19
CA THR A 173 -8.08 7.03 9.14
C THR A 173 -7.26 7.96 10.03
N ASP A 174 -6.13 7.49 10.56
CA ASP A 174 -5.27 8.28 11.44
C ASP A 174 -4.60 9.42 10.69
N ASN A 175 -4.13 9.19 9.46
CA ASN A 175 -3.58 10.24 8.60
C ASN A 175 -4.61 11.31 8.21
N CYS A 176 -5.87 10.94 8.05
CA CYS A 176 -6.94 11.87 7.69
C CYS A 176 -7.58 12.56 8.91
N ARG A 177 -7.35 12.06 10.12
CA ARG A 177 -7.94 12.60 11.36
C ARG A 177 -7.55 14.05 11.60
N GLY A 178 -6.26 14.36 11.46
CA GLY A 178 -5.75 15.73 11.59
C GLY A 178 -6.42 16.69 10.62
N ALA A 179 -6.68 16.27 9.38
CA ALA A 179 -7.40 17.06 8.39
C ALA A 179 -8.88 17.24 8.71
N SER A 180 -9.50 16.24 9.32
CA SER A 180 -10.90 16.28 9.75
C SER A 180 -11.16 17.25 10.92
N GLU A 181 -10.12 17.55 11.71
CA GLU A 181 -10.18 18.43 12.88
C GLU A 181 -9.64 19.83 12.56
N ASN A 182 -8.53 19.89 11.82
CA ASN A 182 -7.73 21.10 11.59
C ASN A 182 -7.72 21.55 10.13
N GLY A 183 -8.62 21.04 9.28
CA GLY A 183 -8.83 21.56 7.93
C GLY A 183 -9.08 23.08 7.92
N PRO A 184 -8.76 23.79 6.82
CA PRO A 184 -8.81 25.25 6.80
C PRO A 184 -10.23 25.81 6.83
N ASP A 185 -11.21 25.01 6.39
CA ASP A 185 -12.61 25.38 6.25
C ASP A 185 -13.52 24.22 6.67
N THR A 186 -14.77 24.55 7.01
CA THR A 186 -15.76 23.58 7.50
C THR A 186 -16.06 22.50 6.47
N ALA A 187 -16.09 22.82 5.17
CA ALA A 187 -16.38 21.83 4.14
C ALA A 187 -15.24 20.82 4.01
N THR A 188 -13.98 21.24 4.08
CA THR A 188 -12.83 20.32 4.10
C THR A 188 -12.88 19.40 5.31
N LYS A 189 -13.13 19.94 6.52
CA LYS A 189 -13.26 19.14 7.75
C LYS A 189 -14.36 18.09 7.61
N ASP A 190 -15.53 18.50 7.14
CA ASP A 190 -16.69 17.61 6.99
C ASP A 190 -16.45 16.56 5.90
N GLN A 191 -15.77 16.92 4.81
CA GLN A 191 -15.43 15.97 3.75
C GLN A 191 -14.48 14.87 4.25
N PHE A 192 -13.46 15.20 5.05
CA PHE A 192 -12.61 14.19 5.67
C PHE A 192 -13.36 13.33 6.67
N LYS A 193 -14.23 13.92 7.52
CA LYS A 193 -15.08 13.15 8.44
C LYS A 193 -15.99 12.17 7.70
N LEU A 194 -16.65 12.62 6.64
CA LEU A 194 -17.56 11.80 5.84
C LEU A 194 -16.79 10.73 5.05
N GLY A 195 -15.63 11.07 4.50
CA GLY A 195 -14.74 10.11 3.85
C GLY A 195 -14.32 8.99 4.80
N ILE A 196 -13.79 9.34 5.97
CA ILE A 196 -13.41 8.37 7.03
C ILE A 196 -14.60 7.48 7.40
N LYS A 197 -15.78 8.05 7.64
CA LYS A 197 -17.00 7.28 7.96
C LYS A 197 -17.39 6.33 6.83
N SER A 198 -17.34 6.80 5.58
CA SER A 198 -17.68 6.00 4.41
C SER A 198 -16.76 4.79 4.27
N VAL A 199 -15.44 5.01 4.29
CA VAL A 199 -14.46 3.93 4.08
C VAL A 199 -14.47 2.93 5.25
N THR A 200 -14.59 3.40 6.50
CA THR A 200 -14.65 2.52 7.68
C THR A 200 -15.94 1.71 7.74
N CYS A 201 -17.09 2.29 7.36
CA CYS A 201 -18.35 1.56 7.26
C CYS A 201 -18.32 0.48 6.17
N ALA A 202 -17.79 0.82 4.99
CA ALA A 202 -17.58 -0.13 3.90
C ALA A 202 -16.63 -1.26 4.32
N ALA A 203 -15.51 -0.93 4.97
CA ALA A 203 -14.54 -1.90 5.46
C ALA A 203 -15.15 -2.81 6.53
N GLY A 204 -15.96 -2.27 7.45
CA GLY A 204 -16.70 -3.07 8.44
C GLY A 204 -17.62 -4.10 7.79
N SER A 205 -18.31 -3.72 6.71
CA SER A 205 -19.19 -4.61 5.94
C SER A 205 -18.40 -5.72 5.21
N LEU A 206 -17.25 -5.38 4.63
CA LEU A 206 -16.33 -6.34 4.02
C LEU A 206 -15.79 -7.33 5.06
N ILE A 207 -15.30 -6.84 6.20
CA ILE A 207 -14.75 -7.65 7.29
C ILE A 207 -15.82 -8.59 7.86
N ALA A 208 -17.05 -8.12 8.05
CA ALA A 208 -18.17 -8.96 8.46
C ALA A 208 -18.44 -10.08 7.44
N SER A 209 -18.37 -9.75 6.14
CA SER A 209 -18.55 -10.73 5.06
C SER A 209 -17.42 -11.77 5.03
N ILE A 210 -16.17 -11.35 5.27
CA ILE A 210 -15.02 -12.26 5.41
C ILE A 210 -15.22 -13.21 6.60
N LYS A 211 -15.68 -12.69 7.74
CA LYS A 211 -15.98 -13.52 8.92
C LYS A 211 -17.07 -14.55 8.62
N CYS A 212 -18.15 -14.17 7.94
CA CYS A 212 -19.18 -15.12 7.50
C CYS A 212 -18.61 -16.20 6.56
N TYR A 213 -17.81 -15.81 5.57
CA TYR A 213 -17.17 -16.76 4.65
C TYR A 213 -16.22 -17.73 5.36
N LYS A 214 -15.50 -17.26 6.39
CA LYS A 214 -14.63 -18.09 7.21
C LYS A 214 -15.42 -19.13 7.99
N SER A 215 -16.55 -18.73 8.59
CA SER A 215 -17.42 -19.62 9.35
C SER A 215 -18.11 -20.66 8.46
N GLU A 216 -18.55 -20.24 7.28
CA GLU A 216 -19.23 -21.10 6.32
C GLU A 216 -18.73 -20.80 4.90
N ARG A 217 -17.99 -21.74 4.31
CA ARG A 217 -17.51 -21.61 2.94
C ARG A 217 -18.62 -21.93 1.95
N SER A 218 -19.19 -20.89 1.34
CA SER A 218 -20.18 -21.06 0.27
C SER A 218 -19.98 -20.05 -0.87
N PRO A 219 -20.43 -20.35 -2.10
CA PRO A 219 -20.38 -19.42 -3.23
C PRO A 219 -21.12 -18.11 -2.96
N ARG A 220 -22.17 -18.17 -2.13
CA ARG A 220 -22.94 -16.99 -1.70
C ARG A 220 -22.09 -16.05 -0.85
N TYR A 221 -21.37 -16.57 0.13
CA TYR A 221 -20.51 -15.72 0.97
C TYR A 221 -19.26 -15.25 0.23
N HIS A 222 -18.72 -16.07 -0.69
CA HIS A 222 -17.63 -15.65 -1.58
C HIS A 222 -18.04 -14.46 -2.44
N THR A 223 -19.19 -14.55 -3.12
CA THR A 223 -19.75 -13.45 -3.92
C THR A 223 -19.94 -12.19 -3.08
N ARG A 224 -20.44 -12.34 -1.85
CA ARG A 224 -20.61 -11.22 -0.93
C ARG A 224 -19.29 -10.52 -0.59
N VAL A 225 -18.23 -11.27 -0.27
CA VAL A 225 -16.89 -10.72 -0.03
C VAL A 225 -16.40 -9.92 -1.24
N VAL A 226 -16.56 -10.48 -2.44
CA VAL A 226 -16.20 -9.82 -3.70
C VAL A 226 -17.00 -8.53 -3.91
N THR A 227 -18.32 -8.55 -3.69
CA THR A 227 -19.18 -7.37 -3.84
C THR A 227 -18.79 -6.24 -2.89
N PHE A 228 -18.46 -6.55 -1.63
CA PHE A 228 -18.07 -5.53 -0.65
C PHE A 228 -16.66 -4.96 -0.84
N CYS A 229 -15.88 -5.47 -1.81
CA CYS A 229 -14.63 -4.81 -2.19
C CYS A 229 -14.89 -3.44 -2.85
N GLU A 230 -15.90 -3.31 -3.71
CA GLU A 230 -16.14 -2.07 -4.46
C GLU A 230 -16.45 -0.85 -3.57
N PRO A 231 -17.33 -0.94 -2.56
CA PRO A 231 -17.58 0.18 -1.65
C PRO A 231 -16.33 0.63 -0.88
N VAL A 232 -15.44 -0.30 -0.52
CA VAL A 232 -14.17 0.03 0.16
C VAL A 232 -13.26 0.82 -0.78
N LEU A 233 -13.13 0.36 -2.03
CA LEU A 233 -12.33 1.05 -3.04
C LEU A 233 -12.88 2.44 -3.36
N ALA A 234 -14.21 2.57 -3.50
CA ALA A 234 -14.86 3.86 -3.74
C ALA A 234 -14.64 4.83 -2.57
N GLY A 235 -14.81 4.38 -1.33
CA GLY A 235 -14.57 5.19 -0.14
C GLY A 235 -13.13 5.69 -0.06
N MET A 236 -12.16 4.80 -0.28
CA MET A 236 -10.73 5.14 -0.34
C MET A 236 -10.40 6.12 -1.48
N SER A 237 -10.89 5.87 -2.69
CA SER A 237 -10.67 6.76 -3.84
C SER A 237 -11.22 8.16 -3.61
N SER A 238 -12.36 8.29 -2.92
CA SER A 238 -12.90 9.60 -2.56
C SER A 238 -11.90 10.40 -1.72
N ILE A 239 -11.33 9.79 -0.67
CA ILE A 239 -10.36 10.44 0.23
C ILE A 239 -9.08 10.85 -0.52
N ASN A 240 -8.57 9.98 -1.40
CA ASN A 240 -7.38 10.26 -2.21
C ASN A 240 -7.60 11.39 -3.22
N CYS A 241 -8.78 11.48 -3.86
CA CYS A 241 -9.11 12.58 -4.77
C CYS A 241 -9.11 13.93 -4.05
N TYR A 242 -9.69 14.01 -2.84
CA TYR A 242 -9.70 15.25 -2.06
C TYR A 242 -8.32 15.65 -1.55
N GLY A 243 -7.50 14.68 -1.12
CA GLY A 243 -6.10 14.93 -0.77
C GLY A 243 -5.27 15.50 -1.94
N HIS A 244 -5.60 15.12 -3.18
CA HIS A 244 -4.96 15.66 -4.38
C HIS A 244 -5.40 17.09 -4.72
N PHE A 245 -6.69 17.39 -4.54
CA PHE A 245 -7.27 18.71 -4.84
C PHE A 245 -6.76 19.80 -3.89
N PHE A 246 -6.59 19.46 -2.61
CA PHE A 246 -6.17 20.39 -1.58
C PHE A 246 -4.73 20.91 -1.77
N ILE A 247 -3.82 20.04 -2.22
CA ILE A 247 -2.41 20.41 -2.50
C ILE A 247 -2.28 21.35 -3.70
N LEU A 248 -3.13 21.19 -4.72
CA LEU A 248 -3.17 22.10 -5.88
C LEU A 248 -3.57 23.51 -5.47
N ILE A 249 -4.49 23.66 -4.52
CA ILE A 249 -4.91 24.98 -4.02
C ILE A 249 -3.81 25.60 -3.17
N THR A 250 -3.20 24.87 -2.23
CA THR A 250 -2.12 25.41 -1.38
C THR A 250 -0.88 25.80 -2.19
N ALA A 251 -0.50 25.01 -3.21
CA ALA A 251 0.60 25.34 -4.10
C ALA A 251 0.30 26.59 -4.96
N THR A 252 -0.95 26.78 -5.38
CA THR A 252 -1.37 27.95 -6.17
C THR A 252 -1.47 29.22 -5.32
N PHE A 253 -1.85 29.11 -4.04
CA PHE A 253 -1.89 30.25 -3.12
C PHE A 253 -0.48 30.70 -2.68
N LEU A 254 0.42 29.76 -2.40
CA LEU A 254 1.83 30.08 -2.08
C LEU A 254 2.58 30.70 -3.27
N SER A 255 2.24 30.35 -4.52
CA SER A 255 2.83 30.98 -5.71
C SER A 255 2.27 32.38 -6.00
N ARG A 256 1.08 32.71 -5.48
CA ARG A 256 0.44 34.04 -5.65
C ARG A 256 0.74 35.00 -4.51
N GLY A 257 1.13 34.52 -3.33
CA GLY A 257 1.56 35.34 -2.19
C GLY A 257 3.04 35.77 -2.23
N LYS A 258 3.81 35.39 -3.27
CA LYS A 258 5.19 35.83 -3.53
C LYS A 258 5.30 36.80 -4.71
N LYS A 259 4.33 37.68 -4.91
CA LYS A 259 4.40 38.81 -5.85
C LYS A 259 4.11 40.11 -5.14
#